data_AF-A0A662GB50-F1
#
_entry.id   AF-A0A662GB50-F1
#
_cell.length_a   1.000
_cell.length_b   1.000
_cell.length_c   1.000
_cell.angle_alpha   90.00
_cell.angle_beta   90.00
_cell.angle_gamma   90.00
#
_symmetry.space_group_name_H-M   'P 1'
#
loop_
_entity.id
_entity.type
_entity.pdbx_description
1 polymer ?
#
loop_
_entity_poly.entity_id
_entity_poly.type
_entity_poly.pdbx_seq_one_letter_code
_entity_poly.pdbx_strand_id
1 'polypeptide(L)'
;IVFYLAHLDQSQKMFIVTLILRNIYDWMFRKSGTSRLRMMVYFDEIYGYIPPYPRNPPSKSPLLLLLKQARAFGVGIVLSTQNPVDIDYKALSNAGIWMIGRLQTENDKNRVMDGLKYATDTAGTLLDVKTISRIISSLGKRVFLLHNVHENVPYVFKTRWALSYLRGPLTLNEIRKLSKGLKIYEQRYVSIKQPAISKNITNIPPEVPSNVLTYFLPVLYRDKVEGGLKIYYPVLVLEGRVELSLAKADIYISKTYQAFLDLKENYSISDFNNTSIFDIDSSKLDMKVFLSDWDKSFAFINIPNNFQRKRFITSLERKFKQFLRQTFTINIYYIRKLNIYSRPGESQDEFIKRVSNDIYRFIREKENNVREKYGRRIDSIRNKIASKTARLEKLQAEISSLKNQIGLGGIEIFSSILLRRSLRRRLTSVESIRSKIRLKEEESKRISREIAGLKIQLDELRNEMNLKIMEVRKTYSISDLMKTITIKPKYKDIEVSTPILLWIPLIVRKNDLKPIKNLFTGGSFSQVS
;
A
#
# COMPACT_ATOMS: atom_id res chain seq x y z
N ILE A 1 -3.78 -15.76 -43.23
CA ILE A 1 -3.73 -16.03 -41.77
C ILE A 1 -4.96 -16.85 -41.42
N VAL A 2 -4.82 -17.92 -40.64
CA VAL A 2 -5.95 -18.75 -40.21
C VAL A 2 -6.06 -18.69 -38.69
N PHE A 3 -7.23 -18.30 -38.20
CA PHE A 3 -7.53 -18.33 -36.77
C PHE A 3 -8.21 -19.65 -36.44
N TYR A 4 -7.50 -20.53 -35.73
CA TYR A 4 -8.05 -21.82 -35.33
C TYR A 4 -8.82 -21.71 -34.02
N LEU A 5 -10.15 -21.75 -34.08
CA LEU A 5 -11.02 -21.49 -32.94
C LEU A 5 -11.66 -22.75 -32.34
N ALA A 6 -11.45 -23.93 -32.91
CA ALA A 6 -12.21 -25.14 -32.54
C ALA A 6 -11.98 -25.60 -31.09
N HIS A 7 -10.83 -25.26 -30.49
CA HIS A 7 -10.46 -25.63 -29.12
C HIS A 7 -11.09 -24.73 -28.03
N LEU A 8 -11.77 -23.65 -28.43
CA LEU A 8 -12.33 -22.65 -27.52
C LEU A 8 -13.81 -22.94 -27.24
N ASP A 9 -14.28 -22.50 -26.08
CA ASP A 9 -15.71 -22.48 -25.78
C ASP A 9 -16.45 -21.38 -26.58
N GLN A 10 -17.78 -21.42 -26.60
CA GLN A 10 -18.58 -20.51 -27.43
C GLN A 10 -18.42 -19.04 -27.02
N SER A 11 -18.26 -18.75 -25.73
CA SER A 11 -18.08 -17.39 -25.21
C SER A 11 -16.70 -16.84 -25.58
N GLN A 12 -15.66 -17.67 -25.49
CA GLN A 12 -14.30 -17.35 -25.91
C GLN A 12 -14.21 -17.13 -27.42
N LYS A 13 -14.86 -17.99 -28.23
CA LYS A 13 -14.98 -17.80 -29.67
C LYS A 13 -15.64 -16.46 -29.98
N MET A 14 -16.77 -16.16 -29.34
CA MET A 14 -17.49 -14.90 -29.50
C MET A 14 -16.61 -13.69 -29.17
N PHE A 15 -15.89 -13.74 -28.05
CA PHE A 15 -14.98 -12.67 -27.64
C PHE A 15 -13.84 -12.46 -28.65
N ILE A 16 -13.12 -13.53 -29.01
CA ILE A 16 -11.97 -13.45 -29.93
C ILE A 16 -12.41 -13.00 -31.32
N VAL A 17 -13.51 -13.53 -31.83
CA VAL A 17 -14.07 -13.11 -33.13
C VAL A 17 -14.42 -11.62 -33.10
N THR A 18 -15.10 -11.15 -32.06
CA THR A 18 -15.45 -9.73 -31.92
C THR A 18 -14.20 -8.84 -31.95
N LEU A 19 -13.15 -9.23 -31.22
CA LEU A 19 -11.90 -8.51 -31.17
C LEU A 19 -11.17 -8.51 -32.52
N ILE A 20 -11.14 -9.64 -33.22
CA ILE A 20 -10.55 -9.75 -34.57
C ILE A 20 -11.30 -8.83 -35.55
N LEU A 21 -12.63 -8.88 -35.57
CA LEU A 21 -13.45 -8.06 -36.46
C LEU A 21 -13.26 -6.57 -36.16
N ARG A 22 -13.20 -6.19 -34.88
CA ARG A 22 -12.97 -4.81 -34.48
C ARG A 22 -11.57 -4.32 -34.89
N ASN A 23 -10.55 -5.13 -34.69
CA ASN A 23 -9.19 -4.79 -35.11
C ASN A 23 -9.07 -4.65 -36.64
N ILE A 24 -9.75 -5.50 -37.41
CA ILE A 24 -9.80 -5.37 -38.88
C ILE A 24 -10.49 -4.06 -39.26
N TYR A 25 -11.61 -3.74 -38.62
CA TYR A 25 -12.35 -2.50 -38.84
C TYR A 25 -11.49 -1.27 -38.53
N ASP A 26 -10.88 -1.21 -37.34
CA ASP A 26 -10.04 -0.08 -36.93
C ASP A 26 -8.77 0.04 -37.80
N TRP A 27 -8.16 -1.08 -38.19
CA TRP A 27 -7.03 -1.10 -39.12
C TRP A 27 -7.42 -0.51 -40.48
N MET A 28 -8.59 -0.89 -40.99
CA MET A 28 -9.12 -0.45 -42.28
C MET A 28 -9.36 1.06 -42.29
N PHE A 29 -9.92 1.64 -41.23
CA PHE A 29 -10.14 3.09 -41.11
C PHE A 29 -8.85 3.92 -41.07
N ARG A 30 -7.72 3.32 -40.71
CA ARG A 30 -6.40 3.97 -40.76
C ARG A 30 -5.76 3.94 -42.16
N LYS A 31 -6.41 3.33 -43.14
CA LYS A 31 -5.92 3.28 -44.53
C LYS A 31 -6.70 4.25 -45.41
N SER A 32 -6.04 4.78 -46.43
CA SER A 32 -6.71 5.56 -47.49
C SER A 32 -7.71 4.68 -48.25
N GLY A 33 -8.76 5.28 -48.80
CA GLY A 33 -9.68 4.57 -49.69
C GLY A 33 -8.96 3.95 -50.89
N THR A 34 -9.43 2.80 -51.38
CA THR A 34 -8.87 2.15 -52.57
C THR A 34 -9.87 1.24 -53.26
N SER A 35 -9.73 1.12 -54.58
CA SER A 35 -10.46 0.14 -55.41
C SER A 35 -9.75 -1.21 -55.51
N ARG A 36 -8.49 -1.34 -55.06
CA ARG A 36 -7.73 -2.60 -55.11
C ARG A 36 -7.96 -3.42 -53.84
N LEU A 37 -8.14 -4.74 -53.99
CA LEU A 37 -8.27 -5.65 -52.86
C LEU A 37 -6.95 -5.69 -52.07
N ARG A 38 -7.02 -5.33 -50.79
CA ARG A 38 -5.93 -5.35 -49.81
C ARG A 38 -5.96 -6.58 -48.92
N MET A 39 -7.17 -6.96 -48.48
CA MET A 39 -7.37 -8.05 -47.55
C MET A 39 -8.70 -8.75 -47.85
N MET A 40 -8.70 -10.07 -47.74
CA MET A 40 -9.92 -10.87 -47.77
C MET A 40 -10.12 -11.51 -46.40
N VAL A 41 -11.29 -11.30 -45.81
CA VAL A 41 -11.73 -11.91 -44.56
C VAL A 41 -12.68 -13.04 -44.91
N TYR A 42 -12.24 -14.28 -44.75
CA TYR A 42 -13.10 -15.45 -44.87
C TYR A 42 -13.58 -15.87 -43.48
N PHE A 43 -14.89 -15.99 -43.31
CA PHE A 43 -15.52 -16.47 -42.09
C PHE A 43 -16.27 -17.78 -42.38
N ASP A 44 -15.75 -18.87 -41.82
CA ASP A 44 -16.38 -20.19 -41.88
C ASP A 44 -17.48 -20.31 -40.82
N GLU A 45 -18.70 -20.62 -41.23
CA GLU A 45 -19.87 -20.78 -40.37
C GLU A 45 -20.20 -19.53 -39.50
N ILE A 46 -20.91 -18.57 -40.11
CA ILE A 46 -21.28 -17.30 -39.44
C ILE A 46 -22.48 -17.42 -38.49
N TYR A 47 -23.13 -18.59 -38.43
CA TYR A 47 -24.28 -18.84 -37.57
C TYR A 47 -24.00 -18.43 -36.11
N GLY A 48 -24.95 -17.70 -35.51
CA GLY A 48 -24.85 -17.20 -34.14
C GLY A 48 -24.01 -15.93 -33.95
N TYR A 49 -23.22 -15.49 -34.94
CA TYR A 49 -22.44 -14.25 -34.86
C TYR A 49 -23.16 -13.03 -35.45
N ILE A 50 -24.12 -13.24 -36.35
CA ILE A 50 -24.95 -12.19 -36.95
C ILE A 50 -26.42 -12.62 -37.04
N PRO A 51 -27.06 -13.05 -35.93
CA PRO A 51 -28.44 -13.54 -35.95
C PRO A 51 -29.44 -12.41 -36.25
N PRO A 52 -30.65 -12.72 -36.75
CA PRO A 52 -31.74 -11.74 -36.86
C PRO A 52 -32.19 -11.23 -35.48
N TYR A 53 -32.90 -10.09 -35.45
CA TYR A 53 -33.50 -9.53 -34.24
C TYR A 53 -34.43 -10.55 -33.56
N PRO A 54 -34.48 -10.66 -32.21
CA PRO A 54 -33.91 -9.75 -31.19
C PRO A 54 -32.47 -10.05 -30.74
N ARG A 55 -31.83 -11.12 -31.25
CA ARG A 55 -30.49 -11.48 -30.80
C ARG A 55 -29.45 -10.47 -31.29
N ASN A 56 -28.63 -9.96 -30.36
CA ASN A 56 -27.60 -8.97 -30.65
C ASN A 56 -26.26 -9.30 -29.97
N PRO A 57 -25.55 -10.35 -30.45
CA PRO A 57 -24.23 -10.69 -29.91
C PRO A 57 -23.21 -9.58 -30.22
N PRO A 58 -22.12 -9.46 -29.44
CA PRO A 58 -21.13 -8.39 -29.60
C PRO A 58 -20.44 -8.41 -30.98
N SER A 59 -20.38 -9.55 -31.65
CA SER A 59 -19.86 -9.68 -33.01
C SER A 59 -20.75 -9.06 -34.09
N LYS A 60 -22.06 -8.90 -33.84
CA LYS A 60 -23.03 -8.47 -34.86
C LYS A 60 -22.76 -7.07 -35.39
N SER A 61 -22.53 -6.12 -34.48
CA SER A 61 -22.24 -4.72 -34.83
C SER A 61 -20.98 -4.55 -35.70
N PRO A 62 -19.78 -5.04 -35.30
CA PRO A 62 -18.59 -4.88 -36.13
C PRO A 62 -18.69 -5.62 -37.46
N LEU A 63 -19.40 -6.74 -37.53
CA LEU A 63 -19.57 -7.50 -38.77
C LEU A 63 -20.49 -6.79 -39.77
N LEU A 64 -21.59 -6.19 -39.31
CA LEU A 64 -22.44 -5.33 -40.13
C LEU A 64 -21.71 -4.08 -40.62
N LEU A 65 -20.89 -3.46 -39.76
CA LEU A 65 -20.08 -2.31 -40.13
C LEU A 65 -19.07 -2.65 -41.24
N LEU A 66 -18.37 -3.77 -41.09
CA LEU A 66 -17.47 -4.28 -42.11
C LEU A 66 -18.22 -4.55 -43.42
N LEU A 67 -19.34 -5.27 -43.40
CA LEU A 67 -20.12 -5.53 -44.62
C LEU A 67 -20.57 -4.26 -45.35
N LYS A 68 -20.92 -3.20 -44.60
CA LYS A 68 -21.39 -1.95 -45.19
C LYS A 68 -20.26 -1.07 -45.74
N GLN A 69 -19.10 -1.05 -45.08
CA GLN A 69 -18.08 -0.03 -45.34
C GLN A 69 -16.77 -0.57 -45.93
N ALA A 70 -16.51 -1.87 -45.80
CA ALA A 70 -15.19 -2.44 -46.11
C ALA A 70 -14.76 -2.32 -47.57
N ARG A 71 -15.74 -2.29 -48.48
CA ARG A 71 -15.53 -2.12 -49.93
C ARG A 71 -14.73 -0.87 -50.25
N ALA A 72 -15.00 0.27 -49.59
CA ALA A 72 -14.34 1.55 -49.87
C ALA A 72 -12.83 1.55 -49.54
N PHE A 73 -12.39 0.62 -48.69
CA PHE A 73 -11.02 0.53 -48.21
C PHE A 73 -10.27 -0.68 -48.77
N GLY A 74 -10.86 -1.39 -49.74
CA GLY A 74 -10.27 -2.57 -50.37
C GLY A 74 -10.29 -3.81 -49.48
N VAL A 75 -11.22 -3.92 -48.52
CA VAL A 75 -11.37 -5.12 -47.69
C VAL A 75 -12.58 -5.92 -48.17
N GLY A 76 -12.34 -7.12 -48.66
CA GLY A 76 -13.37 -8.06 -49.11
C GLY A 76 -13.77 -9.01 -47.99
N ILE A 77 -15.06 -9.33 -47.89
CA ILE A 77 -15.59 -10.23 -46.86
C ILE A 77 -16.31 -11.38 -47.56
N VAL A 78 -15.94 -12.59 -47.19
CA VAL A 78 -16.58 -13.82 -47.66
C VAL A 78 -17.13 -14.53 -46.44
N LEU A 79 -18.45 -14.68 -46.39
CA LEU A 79 -19.16 -15.36 -45.32
C LEU A 79 -19.70 -16.68 -45.85
N SER A 80 -19.64 -17.71 -45.03
CA SER A 80 -20.28 -19.00 -45.30
C SER A 80 -21.20 -19.39 -44.16
N THR A 81 -22.26 -20.12 -44.50
CA THR A 81 -23.22 -20.65 -43.54
C THR A 81 -23.85 -21.91 -44.12
N GLN A 82 -24.20 -22.85 -43.25
CA GLN A 82 -25.12 -23.93 -43.61
C GLN A 82 -26.58 -23.53 -43.42
N ASN A 83 -26.85 -22.53 -42.57
CA ASN A 83 -28.18 -22.09 -42.20
C ASN A 83 -28.38 -20.61 -42.58
N PRO A 84 -29.01 -20.31 -43.73
CA PRO A 84 -29.24 -18.94 -44.18
C PRO A 84 -30.37 -18.23 -43.42
N VAL A 85 -31.30 -18.96 -42.81
CA VAL A 85 -32.44 -18.41 -42.05
C VAL A 85 -31.97 -17.59 -40.85
N ASP A 86 -30.91 -18.07 -40.20
CA ASP A 86 -30.36 -17.48 -38.98
C ASP A 86 -29.32 -16.37 -39.21
N ILE A 87 -29.31 -15.79 -40.41
CA ILE A 87 -28.50 -14.60 -40.73
C ILE A 87 -29.40 -13.36 -40.78
N ASP A 88 -28.93 -12.26 -40.19
CA ASP A 88 -29.57 -10.95 -40.29
C ASP A 88 -29.71 -10.53 -41.76
N TYR A 89 -30.92 -10.15 -42.16
CA TYR A 89 -31.23 -9.78 -43.54
C TYR A 89 -30.38 -8.59 -44.04
N LYS A 90 -29.95 -7.69 -43.14
CA LYS A 90 -29.05 -6.58 -43.49
C LYS A 90 -27.66 -7.04 -43.90
N ALA A 91 -27.22 -8.20 -43.42
CA ALA A 91 -25.95 -8.78 -43.84
C ALA A 91 -26.04 -9.29 -45.28
N LEU A 92 -27.15 -9.97 -45.59
CA LEU A 92 -27.44 -10.52 -46.92
C LEU A 92 -27.58 -9.42 -47.97
N SER A 93 -28.29 -8.33 -47.66
CA SER A 93 -28.50 -7.22 -48.60
C SER A 93 -27.22 -6.52 -49.06
N ASN A 94 -26.15 -6.57 -48.27
CA ASN A 94 -24.86 -5.92 -48.60
C ASN A 94 -23.92 -6.85 -49.39
N ALA A 95 -24.30 -8.11 -49.64
CA ALA A 95 -23.49 -9.05 -50.39
C ALA A 95 -23.62 -8.81 -51.90
N GLY A 96 -22.52 -8.44 -52.55
CA GLY A 96 -22.48 -8.23 -54.00
C GLY A 96 -22.30 -9.51 -54.84
N ILE A 97 -21.81 -10.59 -54.22
CA ILE A 97 -21.59 -11.89 -54.88
C ILE A 97 -22.21 -12.97 -54.00
N TRP A 98 -23.01 -13.82 -54.63
CA TRP A 98 -23.72 -14.93 -54.01
C TRP A 98 -23.27 -16.25 -54.62
N MET A 99 -22.90 -17.20 -53.77
CA MET A 99 -22.57 -18.57 -54.16
C MET A 99 -23.51 -19.52 -53.42
N ILE A 100 -24.55 -19.98 -54.10
CA ILE A 100 -25.65 -20.72 -53.49
C ILE A 100 -25.53 -22.19 -53.88
N GLY A 101 -25.37 -23.06 -52.89
CA GLY A 101 -25.39 -24.50 -53.07
C GLY A 101 -26.81 -25.07 -53.08
N ARG A 102 -26.92 -26.39 -53.00
CA ARG A 102 -28.21 -27.06 -52.85
C ARG A 102 -28.84 -26.70 -51.49
N LEU A 103 -30.05 -26.15 -51.53
CA LEU A 103 -30.87 -25.89 -50.34
C LEU A 103 -31.84 -27.05 -50.12
N GLN A 104 -32.01 -27.49 -48.87
CA GLN A 104 -32.80 -28.67 -48.54
C GLN A 104 -34.26 -28.33 -48.22
N THR A 105 -34.51 -27.15 -47.64
CA THR A 105 -35.84 -26.75 -47.20
C THR A 105 -36.37 -25.57 -48.02
N GLU A 106 -37.70 -25.50 -48.17
CA GLU A 106 -38.36 -24.34 -48.80
C GLU A 106 -38.13 -23.05 -48.00
N ASN A 107 -37.95 -23.14 -46.69
CA ASN A 107 -37.68 -21.96 -45.85
C ASN A 107 -36.29 -21.36 -46.12
N ASP A 108 -35.25 -22.21 -46.22
CA ASP A 108 -33.90 -21.76 -46.59
C ASP A 108 -33.91 -21.10 -47.97
N LYS A 109 -34.66 -21.70 -48.91
CA LYS A 109 -34.83 -21.20 -50.26
C LYS A 109 -35.50 -19.83 -50.25
N ASN A 110 -36.64 -19.68 -49.59
CA ASN A 110 -37.34 -18.40 -49.49
C ASN A 110 -36.45 -17.32 -48.88
N ARG A 111 -35.70 -17.64 -47.81
CA ARG A 111 -34.78 -16.68 -47.18
C ARG A 111 -33.69 -16.18 -48.14
N VAL A 112 -33.07 -17.10 -48.88
CA VAL A 112 -32.05 -16.75 -49.86
C VAL A 112 -32.66 -15.92 -50.99
N MET A 113 -33.86 -16.27 -51.46
CA MET A 113 -34.57 -15.50 -52.49
C MET A 113 -34.92 -14.07 -52.02
N ASP A 114 -35.34 -13.89 -50.77
CA ASP A 114 -35.63 -12.57 -50.21
C ASP A 114 -34.37 -11.71 -50.08
N GLY A 115 -33.25 -12.31 -49.66
CA GLY A 115 -31.95 -11.64 -49.61
C GLY A 115 -31.46 -11.21 -50.99
N LEU A 116 -31.62 -12.07 -52.00
CA LEU A 116 -31.27 -11.78 -53.40
C LEU A 116 -32.12 -10.63 -53.97
N LYS A 117 -33.44 -10.68 -53.82
CA LYS A 117 -34.35 -9.61 -54.29
C LYS A 117 -33.93 -8.25 -53.73
N TYR A 118 -33.72 -8.18 -52.42
CA TYR A 118 -33.35 -6.92 -51.77
C TYR A 118 -31.97 -6.41 -52.24
N ALA A 119 -31.01 -7.31 -52.43
CA ALA A 119 -29.67 -6.94 -52.92
C ALA A 119 -29.72 -6.40 -54.36
N THR A 120 -30.58 -6.95 -55.22
CA THR A 120 -30.72 -6.49 -56.61
C THR A 120 -31.59 -5.25 -56.77
N ASP A 121 -32.61 -5.09 -55.93
CA ASP A 121 -33.38 -3.83 -55.84
C ASP A 121 -32.46 -2.67 -55.46
N THR A 122 -31.49 -2.91 -54.57
CA THR A 122 -30.48 -1.92 -54.19
C THR A 122 -29.46 -1.65 -55.32
N ALA A 123 -29.19 -2.63 -56.16
CA ALA A 123 -28.20 -2.54 -57.25
C ALA A 123 -28.81 -2.10 -58.61
N GLY A 124 -30.14 -2.06 -58.74
CA GLY A 124 -30.85 -1.62 -59.95
C GLY A 124 -30.90 -2.67 -61.07
N THR A 125 -30.74 -3.96 -60.77
CA THR A 125 -30.74 -5.05 -61.76
C THR A 125 -32.05 -5.85 -61.75
N LEU A 126 -32.58 -6.18 -62.94
CA LEU A 126 -33.81 -6.97 -63.11
C LEU A 126 -33.50 -8.46 -62.92
N LEU A 127 -34.01 -9.06 -61.84
CA LEU A 127 -33.91 -10.49 -61.58
C LEU A 127 -35.17 -11.26 -61.98
N ASP A 128 -35.02 -12.30 -62.81
CA ASP A 128 -36.03 -13.35 -62.95
C ASP A 128 -35.91 -14.37 -61.81
N VAL A 129 -36.58 -14.03 -60.70
CA VAL A 129 -36.68 -14.82 -59.46
C VAL A 129 -37.13 -16.26 -59.72
N LYS A 130 -38.01 -16.49 -60.71
CA LYS A 130 -38.53 -17.84 -61.03
C LYS A 130 -37.44 -18.71 -61.65
N THR A 131 -36.62 -18.14 -62.54
CA THR A 131 -35.51 -18.85 -63.16
C THR A 131 -34.43 -19.21 -62.15
N ILE A 132 -34.04 -18.31 -61.25
CA ILE A 132 -33.07 -18.58 -60.18
C ILE A 132 -33.58 -19.67 -59.23
N SER A 133 -34.84 -19.60 -58.82
CA SER A 133 -35.48 -20.60 -57.96
C SER A 133 -35.45 -22.00 -58.56
N ARG A 134 -35.70 -22.12 -59.88
CA ARG A 134 -35.63 -23.39 -60.62
C ARG A 134 -34.19 -23.92 -60.68
N ILE A 135 -33.21 -23.05 -60.95
CA ILE A 135 -31.79 -23.44 -60.99
C ILE A 135 -31.35 -23.98 -59.62
N ILE A 136 -31.61 -23.27 -58.53
CA ILE A 136 -31.25 -23.69 -57.16
C ILE A 136 -31.83 -25.06 -56.82
N SER A 137 -33.09 -25.31 -57.20
CA SER A 137 -33.78 -26.58 -56.94
C SER A 137 -33.16 -27.75 -57.71
N SER A 138 -32.55 -27.48 -58.87
CA SER A 138 -31.89 -28.48 -59.71
C SER A 138 -30.41 -28.74 -59.36
N LEU A 139 -29.83 -27.99 -58.42
CA LEU A 139 -28.40 -28.10 -58.09
C LEU A 139 -28.04 -29.46 -57.48
N GLY A 140 -27.06 -30.13 -58.09
CA GLY A 140 -26.47 -31.36 -57.57
C GLY A 140 -25.47 -31.13 -56.42
N LYS A 141 -24.92 -32.21 -55.87
CA LYS A 141 -23.86 -32.12 -54.84
C LYS A 141 -22.64 -31.40 -55.42
N ARG A 142 -22.09 -30.43 -54.69
CA ARG A 142 -20.89 -29.65 -55.05
C ARG A 142 -21.04 -28.78 -56.31
N VAL A 143 -22.27 -28.48 -56.70
CA VAL A 143 -22.60 -27.51 -57.75
C VAL A 143 -23.19 -26.28 -57.09
N PHE A 144 -22.76 -25.10 -57.54
CA PHE A 144 -23.13 -23.82 -56.96
C PHE A 144 -23.63 -22.88 -58.05
N LEU A 145 -24.66 -22.11 -57.72
CA LEU A 145 -25.08 -20.94 -58.47
C LEU A 145 -24.25 -19.74 -58.03
N LEU A 146 -23.53 -19.13 -58.96
CA LEU A 146 -22.88 -17.84 -58.81
C LEU A 146 -23.81 -16.75 -59.34
N HIS A 147 -24.17 -15.81 -58.48
CA HIS A 147 -24.89 -14.61 -58.88
C HIS A 147 -24.11 -13.37 -58.42
N ASN A 148 -23.76 -12.51 -59.37
CA ASN A 148 -23.20 -11.19 -59.12
C ASN A 148 -24.33 -10.17 -59.28
N VAL A 149 -24.60 -9.36 -58.25
CA VAL A 149 -25.72 -8.40 -58.26
C VAL A 149 -25.55 -7.31 -59.34
N HIS A 150 -24.34 -7.14 -59.86
CA HIS A 150 -24.00 -6.20 -60.92
C HIS A 150 -24.02 -6.83 -62.33
N GLU A 151 -24.29 -8.14 -62.46
CA GLU A 151 -24.38 -8.84 -63.75
C GLU A 151 -25.75 -9.51 -63.91
N ASN A 152 -26.30 -9.47 -65.11
CA ASN A 152 -27.65 -9.97 -65.38
C ASN A 152 -27.71 -11.49 -65.64
N VAL A 153 -26.55 -12.17 -65.70
CA VAL A 153 -26.49 -13.60 -66.06
C VAL A 153 -25.94 -14.42 -64.89
N PRO A 154 -26.70 -15.38 -64.35
CA PRO A 154 -26.18 -16.31 -63.34
C PRO A 154 -25.30 -17.39 -63.98
N TYR A 155 -24.21 -17.75 -63.31
CA TYR A 155 -23.33 -18.85 -63.72
C TYR A 155 -23.50 -20.05 -62.80
N VAL A 156 -23.52 -21.25 -63.36
CA VAL A 156 -23.47 -22.49 -62.56
C VAL A 156 -22.06 -23.06 -62.67
N PHE A 157 -21.44 -23.34 -61.53
CA PHE A 157 -20.10 -23.92 -61.49
C PHE A 157 -20.04 -25.13 -60.56
N LYS A 158 -19.15 -26.07 -60.88
CA LYS A 158 -18.86 -27.24 -60.07
C LYS A 158 -17.53 -27.04 -59.36
N THR A 159 -17.44 -27.40 -58.09
CA THR A 159 -16.16 -27.32 -57.37
C THR A 159 -15.17 -28.32 -57.96
N ARG A 160 -13.91 -27.91 -58.13
CA ARG A 160 -12.81 -28.85 -58.34
C ARG A 160 -12.67 -29.79 -57.14
N TRP A 161 -12.07 -30.98 -57.34
CA TRP A 161 -11.77 -31.87 -56.22
C TRP A 161 -10.78 -31.19 -55.27
N ALA A 162 -11.25 -30.79 -54.08
CA ALA A 162 -10.38 -30.38 -52.99
C ALA A 162 -9.80 -31.64 -52.35
N LEU A 163 -8.50 -31.91 -52.54
CA LEU A 163 -7.82 -33.08 -51.97
C LEU A 163 -7.81 -32.97 -50.43
N SER A 164 -8.91 -33.37 -49.79
CA SER A 164 -9.11 -33.32 -48.35
C SER A 164 -9.72 -34.63 -47.88
N TYR A 165 -9.01 -35.32 -46.99
CA TYR A 165 -9.40 -36.60 -46.42
C TYR A 165 -10.47 -36.49 -45.30
N LEU A 166 -11.04 -35.29 -45.09
CA LEU A 166 -12.12 -35.02 -44.13
C LEU A 166 -11.91 -35.63 -42.73
N ARG A 167 -10.68 -35.63 -42.21
CA ARG A 167 -10.30 -36.32 -40.96
C ARG A 167 -10.84 -35.69 -39.65
N GLY A 168 -11.72 -34.70 -39.75
CA GLY A 168 -12.18 -33.91 -38.60
C GLY A 168 -11.19 -32.82 -38.13
N PRO A 169 -11.47 -32.15 -36.99
CA PRO A 169 -10.68 -31.03 -36.49
C PRO A 169 -9.29 -31.46 -36.01
N LEU A 170 -8.30 -30.58 -36.19
CA LEU A 170 -6.92 -30.82 -35.76
C LEU A 170 -6.77 -30.64 -34.23
N THR A 171 -6.02 -31.54 -33.60
CA THR A 171 -5.63 -31.33 -32.20
C THR A 171 -4.57 -30.22 -32.09
N LEU A 172 -4.46 -29.58 -30.92
CA LEU A 172 -3.46 -28.52 -30.69
C LEU A 172 -2.02 -29.01 -30.92
N ASN A 173 -1.74 -30.28 -30.62
CA ASN A 173 -0.42 -30.89 -30.88
C ASN A 173 -0.15 -31.07 -32.38
N GLU A 174 -1.15 -31.42 -33.16
CA GLU A 174 -1.02 -31.52 -34.62
C GLU A 174 -0.86 -30.15 -35.26
N ILE A 175 -1.57 -29.13 -34.78
CA ILE A 175 -1.37 -27.74 -35.22
C ILE A 175 0.05 -27.31 -34.92
N ARG A 176 0.59 -27.59 -33.72
CA ARG A 176 1.98 -27.31 -33.39
C ARG A 176 2.95 -28.02 -34.35
N LYS A 177 2.69 -29.28 -34.68
CA LYS A 177 3.52 -30.04 -35.64
C LYS A 177 3.46 -29.44 -37.06
N LEU A 178 2.28 -29.04 -37.53
CA LEU A 178 2.09 -28.38 -38.83
C LEU A 178 2.75 -27.00 -38.87
N SER A 179 2.65 -26.24 -37.79
CA SER A 179 3.23 -24.89 -37.69
C SER A 179 4.76 -24.88 -37.60
N LYS A 180 5.42 -25.99 -37.23
CA LYS A 180 6.89 -26.07 -37.15
C LYS A 180 7.58 -25.93 -38.51
N GLY A 181 6.92 -26.31 -39.60
CA GLY A 181 7.47 -26.21 -40.97
C GLY A 181 6.97 -25.00 -41.76
N LEU A 182 5.98 -24.28 -41.24
CA LEU A 182 5.57 -23.01 -41.83
C LEU A 182 6.67 -22.01 -41.51
N LYS A 183 7.46 -21.64 -42.53
CA LYS A 183 8.12 -20.33 -42.53
C LYS A 183 6.98 -19.35 -42.33
N ILE A 184 6.82 -18.87 -41.09
CA ILE A 184 6.15 -17.61 -40.87
C ILE A 184 6.91 -16.71 -41.83
N TYR A 185 6.28 -16.34 -42.94
CA TYR A 185 6.60 -15.08 -43.56
C TYR A 185 6.28 -14.11 -42.44
N GLU A 186 7.28 -13.90 -41.56
CA GLU A 186 7.60 -12.58 -41.07
C GLU A 186 7.49 -11.78 -42.34
N GLN A 187 6.33 -11.13 -42.51
CA GLN A 187 6.32 -9.98 -43.35
C GLN A 187 7.52 -9.22 -42.82
N ARG A 188 8.56 -9.19 -43.65
CA ARG A 188 9.35 -8.00 -43.82
C ARG A 188 8.28 -6.91 -43.97
N TYR A 189 7.79 -6.42 -42.83
CA TYR A 189 7.78 -5.00 -42.59
C TYR A 189 9.08 -4.59 -43.24
N VAL A 190 8.96 -3.85 -44.34
CA VAL A 190 10.07 -3.05 -44.80
C VAL A 190 10.42 -2.26 -43.55
N SER A 191 11.37 -2.82 -42.81
CA SER A 191 12.18 -2.11 -41.87
C SER A 191 12.89 -1.16 -42.81
N ILE A 192 12.26 -0.02 -43.05
CA ILE A 192 12.97 1.22 -42.84
C ILE A 192 13.76 0.91 -41.59
N LYS A 193 15.09 0.73 -41.71
CA LYS A 193 15.99 0.49 -40.59
C LYS A 193 15.72 1.60 -39.58
N GLN A 194 14.71 1.41 -38.74
CA GLN A 194 14.40 2.22 -37.61
C GLN A 194 15.08 1.48 -36.49
N PRO A 195 16.07 2.13 -35.85
CA PRO A 195 16.93 1.47 -34.88
C PRO A 195 16.09 0.84 -33.76
N ALA A 196 16.66 -0.16 -33.07
CA ALA A 196 16.01 -1.05 -32.08
C ALA A 196 15.15 -0.33 -31.01
N ILE A 197 15.38 0.95 -30.83
CA ILE A 197 14.64 1.93 -30.05
C ILE A 197 13.15 2.01 -30.42
N SER A 198 12.80 1.80 -31.69
CA SER A 198 11.42 1.90 -32.20
C SER A 198 10.44 0.85 -31.66
N LYS A 199 10.93 -0.24 -31.04
CA LYS A 199 10.05 -1.22 -30.36
C LYS A 199 9.58 -0.76 -28.97
N ASN A 200 10.32 0.15 -28.34
CA ASN A 200 10.04 0.62 -26.98
C ASN A 200 9.31 1.96 -26.94
N ILE A 201 8.95 2.52 -28.10
CA ILE A 201 8.36 3.85 -28.20
C ILE A 201 7.07 3.81 -29.04
N THR A 202 6.05 4.52 -28.59
CA THR A 202 4.73 4.63 -29.24
C THR A 202 4.34 6.11 -29.37
N ASN A 203 3.49 6.47 -30.33
CA ASN A 203 3.08 7.88 -30.52
C ASN A 203 1.79 8.25 -29.75
N ILE A 204 1.22 7.28 -29.02
CA ILE A 204 -0.04 7.40 -28.27
C ILE A 204 0.22 6.75 -26.91
N PRO A 205 -0.26 7.31 -25.79
CA PRO A 205 -0.08 6.69 -24.49
C PRO A 205 -0.66 5.26 -24.46
N PRO A 206 0.10 4.26 -24.00
CA PRO A 206 -0.39 2.90 -23.79
C PRO A 206 -1.60 2.83 -22.87
N GLU A 207 -2.53 1.91 -23.15
CA GLU A 207 -3.73 1.71 -22.33
C GLU A 207 -3.41 1.09 -20.97
N VAL A 208 -4.07 1.60 -19.93
CA VAL A 208 -4.03 1.08 -18.55
C VAL A 208 -5.43 0.71 -18.06
N PRO A 209 -5.56 -0.22 -17.10
CA PRO A 209 -6.86 -0.59 -16.54
C PRO A 209 -7.52 0.58 -15.81
N SER A 210 -8.84 0.54 -15.69
CA SER A 210 -9.66 1.63 -15.12
C SER A 210 -9.39 1.97 -13.65
N ASN A 211 -8.61 1.16 -12.94
CA ASN A 211 -8.21 1.41 -11.55
C ASN A 211 -6.85 2.12 -11.44
N VAL A 212 -6.36 2.70 -12.55
CA VAL A 212 -5.16 3.54 -12.60
C VAL A 212 -5.54 4.85 -13.27
N LEU A 213 -5.29 5.97 -12.60
CA LEU A 213 -5.45 7.29 -13.20
C LEU A 213 -4.24 7.61 -14.06
N THR A 214 -4.42 8.29 -15.19
CA THR A 214 -3.31 8.68 -16.07
C THR A 214 -3.23 10.20 -16.13
N TYR A 215 -2.03 10.72 -15.88
CA TYR A 215 -1.76 12.16 -15.91
C TYR A 215 -0.42 12.46 -16.57
N PHE A 216 -0.27 13.67 -17.08
CA PHE A 216 0.94 14.15 -17.76
C PHE A 216 1.49 15.37 -17.04
N LEU A 217 2.82 15.45 -16.90
CA LEU A 217 3.46 16.69 -16.48
C LEU A 217 3.61 17.66 -17.66
N PRO A 218 3.43 18.97 -17.41
CA PRO A 218 3.58 19.99 -18.44
C PRO A 218 5.05 20.11 -18.88
N VAL A 219 5.25 20.51 -20.12
CA VAL A 219 6.56 20.89 -20.65
C VAL A 219 6.81 22.35 -20.29
N LEU A 220 7.60 22.60 -19.25
CA LEU A 220 7.95 23.95 -18.81
C LEU A 220 9.20 24.49 -19.52
N TYR A 221 10.12 23.59 -19.85
CA TYR A 221 11.37 23.89 -20.54
C TYR A 221 11.33 23.29 -21.96
N ARG A 222 11.77 24.05 -22.97
CA ARG A 222 11.68 23.67 -24.40
C ARG A 222 13.04 23.49 -25.07
N ASP A 223 14.05 23.10 -24.30
CA ASP A 223 15.39 22.85 -24.78
C ASP A 223 15.42 21.89 -25.98
N LYS A 224 16.44 22.06 -26.80
CA LYS A 224 16.77 21.14 -27.90
C LYS A 224 18.16 20.58 -27.62
N VAL A 225 18.26 19.26 -27.54
CA VAL A 225 19.54 18.56 -27.47
C VAL A 225 19.74 17.84 -28.79
N GLU A 226 20.87 18.08 -29.43
CA GLU A 226 21.23 17.43 -30.69
C GLU A 226 21.32 15.91 -30.50
N GLY A 227 20.68 15.13 -31.37
CA GLY A 227 20.57 13.68 -31.21
C GLY A 227 19.61 13.20 -30.09
N GLY A 228 18.95 14.12 -29.38
CA GLY A 228 17.92 13.80 -28.38
C GLY A 228 16.56 13.49 -28.99
N LEU A 229 15.76 12.67 -28.29
CA LEU A 229 14.37 12.36 -28.61
C LEU A 229 13.47 12.84 -27.46
N LYS A 230 12.39 13.55 -27.79
CA LYS A 230 11.39 14.00 -26.82
C LYS A 230 10.42 12.86 -26.53
N ILE A 231 10.34 12.45 -25.27
CA ILE A 231 9.47 11.37 -24.83
C ILE A 231 8.74 11.69 -23.54
N TYR A 232 7.61 11.03 -23.33
CA TYR A 232 6.97 10.86 -22.06
C TYR A 232 7.43 9.53 -21.46
N TYR A 233 8.10 9.61 -20.30
CA TYR A 233 8.56 8.47 -19.52
C TYR A 233 7.49 8.10 -18.47
N PRO A 234 7.02 6.85 -18.40
CA PRO A 234 6.02 6.43 -17.44
C PRO A 234 6.64 6.23 -16.05
N VAL A 235 5.96 6.72 -15.01
CA VAL A 235 6.27 6.42 -13.61
C VAL A 235 4.98 6.12 -12.88
N LEU A 236 4.94 5.03 -12.11
CA LEU A 236 3.82 4.73 -11.24
C LEU A 236 3.99 5.48 -9.92
N VAL A 237 3.03 6.34 -9.59
CA VAL A 237 2.95 7.05 -8.31
C VAL A 237 1.90 6.36 -7.44
N LEU A 238 2.32 5.94 -6.25
CA LEU A 238 1.44 5.42 -5.22
C LEU A 238 1.40 6.38 -4.06
N GLU A 239 0.19 6.76 -3.65
CA GLU A 239 -0.03 7.61 -2.48
C GLU A 239 -0.79 6.83 -1.41
N GLY A 240 -0.31 6.93 -0.18
CA GLY A 240 -0.94 6.31 0.97
C GLY A 240 -0.96 7.25 2.16
N ARG A 241 -2.08 7.30 2.85
CA ARG A 241 -2.27 8.08 4.07
C ARG A 241 -2.31 7.15 5.26
N VAL A 242 -1.47 7.45 6.25
CA VAL A 242 -1.46 6.77 7.55
C VAL A 242 -2.16 7.67 8.55
N GLU A 243 -3.28 7.20 9.10
CA GLU A 243 -4.07 7.91 10.11
C GLU A 243 -4.10 7.09 11.40
N LEU A 244 -3.44 7.60 12.42
CA LEU A 244 -3.35 6.96 13.73
C LEU A 244 -4.08 7.79 14.77
N SER A 245 -5.02 7.15 15.45
CA SER A 245 -5.68 7.69 16.63
C SER A 245 -5.42 6.81 17.85
N LEU A 246 -4.89 7.41 18.91
CA LEU A 246 -4.60 6.78 20.19
C LEU A 246 -5.38 7.50 21.28
N ALA A 247 -6.63 7.09 21.48
CA ALA A 247 -7.53 7.71 22.47
C ALA A 247 -6.93 7.80 23.88
N LYS A 248 -6.13 6.80 24.31
CA LYS A 248 -5.48 6.79 25.63
C LYS A 248 -4.42 7.88 25.82
N ALA A 249 -3.84 8.36 24.72
CA ALA A 249 -2.80 9.39 24.74
C ALA A 249 -3.29 10.73 24.16
N ASP A 250 -4.55 10.79 23.72
CA ASP A 250 -5.13 11.92 22.97
C ASP A 250 -4.26 12.36 21.78
N ILE A 251 -3.75 11.37 21.04
CA ILE A 251 -2.86 11.58 19.90
C ILE A 251 -3.60 11.25 18.61
N TYR A 252 -3.64 12.20 17.69
CA TYR A 252 -4.03 12.01 16.29
C TYR A 252 -2.89 12.40 15.35
N ILE A 253 -2.56 11.52 14.41
CA ILE A 253 -1.49 11.74 13.45
C ILE A 253 -1.99 11.32 12.07
N SER A 254 -1.91 12.25 11.12
CA SER A 254 -2.15 11.98 9.71
C SER A 254 -0.89 12.31 8.94
N LYS A 255 -0.37 11.34 8.19
CA LYS A 255 0.81 11.53 7.35
C LYS A 255 0.61 10.86 5.99
N THR A 256 0.84 11.64 4.93
CA THR A 256 0.79 11.16 3.55
C THR A 256 2.18 10.72 3.11
N TYR A 257 2.24 9.59 2.42
CA TYR A 257 3.44 9.01 1.81
C TYR A 257 3.22 8.83 0.33
N GLN A 258 4.20 9.21 -0.47
CA GLN A 258 4.20 9.00 -1.91
C GLN A 258 5.45 8.21 -2.31
N ALA A 259 5.26 7.23 -3.17
CA ALA A 259 6.34 6.44 -3.76
C ALA A 259 6.30 6.55 -5.28
N PHE A 260 7.46 6.84 -5.87
CA PHE A 260 7.66 6.85 -7.32
C PHE A 260 8.34 5.55 -7.74
N LEU A 261 7.68 4.82 -8.62
CA LEU A 261 8.12 3.52 -9.09
C LEU A 261 8.36 3.56 -10.58
N ASP A 262 9.61 3.33 -10.96
CA ASP A 262 9.94 2.96 -12.33
C ASP A 262 9.26 1.63 -12.70
N LEU A 263 8.80 1.47 -13.94
CA LEU A 263 7.96 0.34 -14.35
C LEU A 263 8.79 -0.91 -14.61
N LYS A 264 8.68 -1.89 -13.71
CA LYS A 264 9.43 -3.16 -13.74
C LYS A 264 8.48 -4.37 -13.73
N GLU A 265 9.00 -5.53 -14.10
CA GLU A 265 8.20 -6.77 -14.06
C GLU A 265 7.89 -7.22 -12.62
N ASN A 266 8.83 -6.98 -11.69
CA ASN A 266 8.76 -7.41 -10.30
C ASN A 266 9.16 -6.30 -9.32
N TYR A 267 8.52 -6.28 -8.15
CA TYR A 267 8.77 -5.31 -7.08
C TYR A 267 8.99 -5.98 -5.73
N SER A 268 10.00 -5.49 -5.03
CA SER A 268 10.32 -5.73 -3.63
C SER A 268 9.73 -4.63 -2.73
N ILE A 269 9.79 -4.83 -1.41
CA ILE A 269 9.29 -3.85 -0.44
C ILE A 269 10.19 -2.60 -0.39
N SER A 270 11.49 -2.74 -0.66
CA SER A 270 12.43 -1.61 -0.67
C SER A 270 12.24 -0.68 -1.87
N ASP A 271 11.63 -1.13 -2.97
CA ASP A 271 11.37 -0.28 -4.13
C ASP A 271 10.42 0.89 -3.79
N PHE A 272 9.57 0.72 -2.78
CA PHE A 272 8.63 1.76 -2.32
C PHE A 272 9.29 2.88 -1.48
N ASN A 273 10.58 2.78 -1.16
CA ASN A 273 11.33 3.86 -0.50
C ASN A 273 11.66 5.02 -1.44
N ASN A 274 11.52 4.84 -2.75
CA ASN A 274 11.89 5.86 -3.72
C ASN A 274 10.86 7.01 -3.69
N THR A 275 11.26 8.15 -3.12
CA THR A 275 10.44 9.37 -3.04
C THR A 275 10.80 10.42 -4.08
N SER A 276 11.85 10.17 -4.86
CA SER A 276 12.28 11.04 -5.96
C SER A 276 12.65 10.24 -7.19
N ILE A 277 12.40 10.84 -8.36
CA ILE A 277 12.77 10.28 -9.65
C ILE A 277 12.97 11.40 -10.67
N PHE A 278 14.01 11.30 -11.50
CA PHE A 278 14.32 12.30 -12.54
C PHE A 278 14.32 13.76 -12.02
N ASP A 279 14.95 14.01 -10.87
CA ASP A 279 15.00 15.33 -10.18
C ASP A 279 13.65 15.88 -9.71
N ILE A 280 12.61 15.03 -9.68
CA ILE A 280 11.29 15.34 -9.11
C ILE A 280 11.24 14.71 -7.72
N ASP A 281 10.93 15.50 -6.71
CA ASP A 281 10.67 15.03 -5.34
C ASP A 281 9.16 15.09 -5.06
N SER A 282 8.62 14.02 -4.46
CA SER A 282 7.27 13.93 -3.89
C SER A 282 6.83 15.20 -3.17
N SER A 283 7.70 15.77 -2.33
CA SER A 283 7.38 16.90 -1.48
C SER A 283 7.08 18.20 -2.25
N LYS A 284 7.54 18.29 -3.50
CA LYS A 284 7.46 19.50 -4.34
C LYS A 284 6.43 19.38 -5.46
N LEU A 285 5.77 18.23 -5.60
CA LEU A 285 4.87 17.95 -6.71
C LEU A 285 3.42 18.24 -6.31
N ASP A 286 2.87 19.37 -6.75
CA ASP A 286 1.44 19.68 -6.58
C ASP A 286 0.63 18.98 -7.69
N MET A 287 -0.36 18.16 -7.29
CA MET A 287 -1.27 17.47 -8.22
C MET A 287 -2.06 18.43 -9.11
N LYS A 288 -2.21 19.71 -8.73
CA LYS A 288 -2.85 20.72 -9.58
C LYS A 288 -2.10 20.99 -10.89
N VAL A 289 -0.81 20.63 -10.94
CA VAL A 289 0.04 20.81 -12.12
C VAL A 289 -0.20 19.71 -13.16
N PHE A 290 -0.92 18.64 -12.80
CA PHE A 290 -1.16 17.50 -13.68
C PHE A 290 -2.13 17.85 -14.80
N LEU A 291 -1.74 17.53 -16.03
CA LEU A 291 -2.55 17.68 -17.21
C LEU A 291 -3.26 16.36 -17.54
N SER A 292 -4.47 16.47 -18.08
CA SER A 292 -5.23 15.35 -18.64
C SER A 292 -4.91 15.06 -20.10
N ASP A 293 -4.27 16.00 -20.80
CA ASP A 293 -3.83 15.88 -22.19
C ASP A 293 -2.31 16.01 -22.30
N TRP A 294 -1.74 15.56 -23.41
CA TRP A 294 -0.29 15.48 -23.64
C TRP A 294 0.15 16.27 -24.87
N ASP A 295 1.43 16.65 -24.90
CA ASP A 295 2.01 17.27 -26.09
C ASP A 295 2.23 16.23 -27.20
N LYS A 296 1.52 16.40 -28.33
CA LYS A 296 1.56 15.49 -29.49
C LYS A 296 2.92 15.45 -30.21
N SER A 297 3.83 16.35 -29.88
CA SER A 297 5.22 16.32 -30.39
C SER A 297 6.11 15.31 -29.66
N PHE A 298 5.60 14.69 -28.58
CA PHE A 298 6.31 13.71 -27.77
C PHE A 298 5.85 12.30 -28.12
N ALA A 299 6.78 11.36 -28.06
CA ALA A 299 6.47 9.94 -28.10
C ALA A 299 6.43 9.36 -26.67
N PHE A 300 6.00 8.11 -26.48
CA PHE A 300 5.79 7.46 -25.19
C PHE A 300 6.65 6.23 -25.09
N ILE A 301 7.35 6.05 -23.96
CA ILE A 301 7.93 4.74 -23.66
C ILE A 301 6.81 3.73 -23.41
N ASN A 302 6.96 2.54 -23.99
CA ASN A 302 5.99 1.46 -23.83
C ASN A 302 5.99 0.93 -22.38
N ILE A 303 4.82 0.56 -21.87
CA ILE A 303 4.68 0.00 -20.52
C ILE A 303 4.78 -1.53 -20.54
N PRO A 304 5.33 -2.18 -19.50
CA PRO A 304 5.33 -3.63 -19.42
C PRO A 304 3.91 -4.22 -19.33
N ASN A 305 3.69 -5.38 -19.96
CA ASN A 305 2.34 -5.99 -20.13
C ASN A 305 1.61 -6.34 -18.81
N ASN A 306 2.34 -6.48 -17.71
CA ASN A 306 1.76 -6.70 -16.37
C ASN A 306 0.95 -5.49 -15.88
N PHE A 307 1.32 -4.25 -16.24
CA PHE A 307 0.60 -3.03 -15.86
C PHE A 307 -0.78 -2.90 -16.51
N GLN A 308 -1.04 -3.63 -17.61
CA GLN A 308 -2.36 -3.72 -18.23
C GLN A 308 -3.34 -4.60 -17.44
N ARG A 309 -2.85 -5.40 -16.47
CA ARG A 309 -3.65 -6.35 -15.70
C ARG A 309 -4.07 -5.77 -14.35
N LYS A 310 -5.38 -5.60 -14.13
CA LYS A 310 -5.95 -5.13 -12.85
C LYS A 310 -5.40 -5.86 -11.62
N ARG A 311 -5.25 -7.19 -11.69
CA ARG A 311 -4.72 -8.02 -10.58
C ARG A 311 -3.30 -7.63 -10.16
N PHE A 312 -2.46 -7.22 -11.11
CA PHE A 312 -1.08 -6.81 -10.82
C PHE A 312 -1.06 -5.49 -10.04
N ILE A 313 -1.84 -4.50 -10.48
CA ILE A 313 -1.98 -3.21 -9.80
C ILE A 313 -2.49 -3.39 -8.36
N THR A 314 -3.54 -4.18 -8.15
CA THR A 314 -4.04 -4.50 -6.79
C THR A 314 -2.99 -5.20 -5.92
N SER A 315 -2.08 -5.97 -6.53
CA SER A 315 -0.96 -6.58 -5.78
C SER A 315 0.08 -5.55 -5.34
N LEU A 316 0.33 -4.51 -6.15
CA LEU A 316 1.23 -3.41 -5.80
C LEU A 316 0.64 -2.55 -4.69
N GLU A 317 -0.65 -2.21 -4.74
CA GLU A 317 -1.36 -1.51 -3.66
C GLU A 317 -1.22 -2.25 -2.32
N ARG A 318 -1.39 -3.59 -2.33
CA ARG A 318 -1.22 -4.42 -1.12
C ARG A 318 0.20 -4.43 -0.61
N LYS A 319 1.19 -4.54 -1.50
CA LYS A 319 2.62 -4.47 -1.13
C LYS A 319 2.98 -3.09 -0.57
N PHE A 320 2.43 -2.02 -1.13
CA PHE A 320 2.63 -0.67 -0.64
C PHE A 320 2.00 -0.46 0.75
N LYS A 321 0.79 -0.98 1.00
CA LYS A 321 0.22 -1.02 2.37
C LYS A 321 1.11 -1.78 3.34
N GLN A 322 1.67 -2.91 2.92
CA GLN A 322 2.60 -3.67 3.74
C GLN A 322 3.88 -2.88 4.04
N PHE A 323 4.43 -2.19 3.05
CA PHE A 323 5.58 -1.30 3.20
C PHE A 323 5.30 -0.20 4.24
N LEU A 324 4.20 0.55 4.09
CA LEU A 324 3.83 1.60 5.05
C LEU A 324 3.69 1.05 6.47
N ARG A 325 3.13 -0.15 6.63
CA ARG A 325 3.02 -0.83 7.93
C ARG A 325 4.36 -1.18 8.56
N GLN A 326 5.37 -1.49 7.75
CA GLN A 326 6.69 -1.90 8.22
C GLN A 326 7.61 -0.71 8.50
N THR A 327 7.56 0.31 7.64
CA THR A 327 8.43 1.48 7.68
C THR A 327 7.92 2.55 8.63
N PHE A 328 6.59 2.72 8.74
CA PHE A 328 6.02 3.73 9.61
C PHE A 328 6.07 3.27 11.07
N THR A 329 6.90 3.93 11.85
CA THR A 329 7.00 3.72 13.29
C THR A 329 7.01 5.06 14.00
N ILE A 330 6.21 5.16 15.06
CA ILE A 330 6.25 6.31 15.95
C ILE A 330 6.67 5.84 17.31
N ASN A 331 7.71 6.47 17.84
CA ASN A 331 8.11 6.29 19.22
C ASN A 331 7.46 7.39 20.04
N ILE A 332 6.66 7.00 21.01
CA ILE A 332 6.17 7.91 22.05
C ILE A 332 6.76 7.49 23.40
N TYR A 333 6.95 8.46 24.28
CA TYR A 333 7.44 8.22 25.62
C TYR A 333 6.27 8.25 26.61
N TYR A 334 6.35 7.40 27.63
CA TYR A 334 5.28 7.23 28.60
C TYR A 334 5.83 7.11 30.01
N ILE A 335 5.27 7.91 30.93
CA ILE A 335 5.57 7.83 32.37
C ILE A 335 4.42 7.11 33.06
N ARG A 336 4.63 5.83 33.37
CA ARG A 336 3.57 4.92 33.84
C ARG A 336 2.89 5.35 35.14
N LYS A 337 3.65 5.94 36.07
CA LYS A 337 3.14 6.32 37.39
C LYS A 337 2.29 7.60 37.35
N LEU A 338 2.52 8.47 36.38
CA LEU A 338 1.78 9.72 36.21
C LEU A 338 0.74 9.65 35.09
N ASN A 339 0.75 8.56 34.31
CA ASN A 339 -0.05 8.37 33.11
C ASN A 339 0.10 9.50 32.06
N ILE A 340 1.32 10.03 31.93
CA ILE A 340 1.63 11.12 31.00
C ILE A 340 2.33 10.55 29.76
N TYR A 341 1.87 10.96 28.58
CA TYR A 341 2.45 10.60 27.27
C TYR A 341 3.22 11.77 26.66
N SER A 342 4.19 11.47 25.81
CA SER A 342 4.84 12.46 24.95
C SER A 342 3.93 12.87 23.81
N ARG A 343 4.18 14.07 23.26
CA ARG A 343 3.56 14.51 22.03
C ARG A 343 4.19 13.77 20.83
N PRO A 344 3.48 13.67 19.70
CA PRO A 344 4.03 13.12 18.47
C PRO A 344 5.29 13.86 18.01
N GLY A 345 6.39 13.14 17.80
CA GLY A 345 7.65 13.73 17.32
C GLY A 345 8.42 14.55 18.36
N GLU A 346 7.93 14.66 19.60
CA GLU A 346 8.65 15.31 20.71
C GLU A 346 9.94 14.55 21.00
N SER A 347 11.06 15.26 21.11
CA SER A 347 12.33 14.62 21.48
C SER A 347 12.30 14.14 22.94
N GLN A 348 13.16 13.17 23.26
CA GLN A 348 13.25 12.65 24.63
C GLN A 348 13.56 13.77 25.64
N ASP A 349 14.47 14.69 25.28
CA ASP A 349 14.88 15.77 26.16
C ASP A 349 13.78 16.82 26.37
N GLU A 350 13.03 17.16 25.34
CA GLU A 350 11.86 18.06 25.44
C GLU A 350 10.78 17.45 26.34
N PHE A 351 10.50 16.16 26.15
CA PHE A 351 9.56 15.42 26.99
C PHE A 351 9.98 15.41 28.46
N ILE A 352 11.27 15.11 28.72
CA ILE A 352 11.82 15.10 30.08
C ILE A 352 11.72 16.50 30.70
N LYS A 353 12.10 17.57 29.97
CA LYS A 353 11.99 18.94 30.46
C LYS A 353 10.54 19.28 30.85
N ARG A 354 9.58 18.92 30.00
CA ARG A 354 8.15 19.19 30.22
C ARG A 354 7.61 18.48 31.46
N VAL A 355 7.97 17.20 31.67
CA VAL A 355 7.39 16.39 32.75
C VAL A 355 8.26 16.39 34.02
N SER A 356 9.47 16.96 33.97
CA SER A 356 10.41 17.02 35.09
C SER A 356 9.77 17.55 36.38
N ASN A 357 9.04 18.66 36.31
CA ASN A 357 8.35 19.26 37.46
C ASN A 357 7.32 18.33 38.10
N ASP A 358 6.54 17.60 37.29
CA ASP A 358 5.54 16.65 37.78
C ASP A 358 6.20 15.42 38.42
N ILE A 359 7.30 14.93 37.84
CA ILE A 359 8.09 13.84 38.42
C ILE A 359 8.70 14.27 39.75
N TYR A 360 9.33 15.45 39.82
CA TYR A 360 9.90 15.97 41.07
C TYR A 360 8.84 16.18 42.14
N ARG A 361 7.63 16.62 41.76
CA ARG A 361 6.50 16.75 42.68
C ARG A 361 6.09 15.38 43.23
N PHE A 362 5.94 14.38 42.37
CA PHE A 362 5.59 13.02 42.76
C PHE A 362 6.65 12.37 43.66
N ILE A 363 7.94 12.50 43.34
CA ILE A 363 9.03 11.99 44.17
C ILE A 363 9.00 12.66 45.55
N ARG A 364 8.85 14.00 45.61
CA ARG A 364 8.75 14.74 46.88
C ARG A 364 7.57 14.28 47.72
N GLU A 365 6.42 14.02 47.11
CA GLU A 365 5.26 13.48 47.83
C GLU A 365 5.57 12.10 48.45
N LYS A 366 6.23 11.20 47.70
CA LYS A 366 6.65 9.89 48.23
C LYS A 366 7.72 10.00 49.32
N GLU A 367 8.68 10.92 49.19
CA GLU A 367 9.65 11.22 50.24
C GLU A 367 8.96 11.75 51.50
N ASN A 368 8.00 12.65 51.36
CA ASN A 368 7.26 13.22 52.49
C ASN A 368 6.46 12.15 53.23
N ASN A 369 5.82 11.21 52.52
CA ASN A 369 5.14 10.07 53.16
C ASN A 369 6.10 9.21 54.00
N VAL A 370 7.35 9.02 53.55
CA VAL A 370 8.39 8.34 54.34
C VAL A 370 8.78 9.19 55.54
N ARG A 371 9.04 10.49 55.34
CA ARG A 371 9.40 11.42 56.43
C ARG A 371 8.31 11.49 57.50
N GLU A 372 7.04 11.53 57.14
CA GLU A 372 5.93 11.52 58.11
C GLU A 372 5.87 10.22 58.91
N LYS A 373 5.99 9.07 58.24
CA LYS A 373 5.94 7.76 58.89
C LYS A 373 7.07 7.55 59.90
N TYR A 374 8.29 7.93 59.52
CA TYR A 374 9.47 7.82 60.41
C TYR A 374 9.52 8.97 61.42
N GLY A 375 9.09 10.18 61.06
CA GLY A 375 9.01 11.35 61.94
C GLY A 375 8.19 11.08 63.19
N ARG A 376 6.99 10.49 63.04
CA ARG A 376 6.15 10.09 64.19
C ARG A 376 6.88 9.13 65.16
N ARG A 377 7.70 8.23 64.63
CA ARG A 377 8.49 7.26 65.44
C ARG A 377 9.69 7.94 66.10
N ILE A 378 10.39 8.80 65.36
CA ILE A 378 11.50 9.62 65.86
C ILE A 378 11.03 10.50 67.03
N ASP A 379 9.89 11.17 66.88
CA ASP A 379 9.36 12.05 67.92
C ASP A 379 8.92 11.27 69.16
N SER A 380 8.36 10.07 68.99
CA SER A 380 8.07 9.17 70.12
C SER A 380 9.34 8.81 70.92
N ILE A 381 10.43 8.45 70.23
CA ILE A 381 11.70 8.12 70.88
C ILE A 381 12.34 9.37 71.51
N ARG A 382 12.31 10.52 70.83
CA ARG A 382 12.79 11.80 71.38
C ARG A 382 12.06 12.18 72.66
N ASN A 383 10.73 12.07 72.68
CA ASN A 383 9.93 12.35 73.87
C ASN A 383 10.29 11.39 75.02
N LYS A 384 10.54 10.11 74.73
CA LYS A 384 11.03 9.15 75.73
C LYS A 384 12.41 9.54 76.26
N ILE A 385 13.35 9.92 75.39
CA ILE A 385 14.67 10.40 75.78
C ILE A 385 14.52 11.63 76.69
N ALA A 386 13.76 12.65 76.26
CA ALA A 386 13.54 13.88 77.02
C ALA A 386 12.93 13.62 78.40
N SER A 387 11.94 12.72 78.48
CA SER A 387 11.34 12.34 79.78
C SER A 387 12.34 11.63 80.71
N LYS A 388 13.21 10.77 80.15
CA LYS A 388 14.25 10.06 80.92
C LYS A 388 15.41 10.97 81.31
N THR A 389 15.82 11.90 80.45
CA THR A 389 16.87 12.89 80.77
C THR A 389 16.41 13.81 81.89
N ALA A 390 15.17 14.32 81.83
CA ALA A 390 14.61 15.12 82.93
C ALA A 390 14.54 14.34 84.25
N ARG A 391 14.18 13.04 84.20
CA ARG A 391 14.21 12.17 85.39
C ARG A 391 15.62 11.94 85.92
N LEU A 392 16.61 11.80 85.03
CA LEU A 392 18.02 11.64 85.40
C LEU A 392 18.59 12.90 86.04
N GLU A 393 18.29 14.09 85.50
CA GLU A 393 18.66 15.39 86.08
C GLU A 393 18.08 15.57 87.48
N LYS A 394 16.79 15.24 87.67
CA LYS A 394 16.14 15.26 88.98
C LYS A 394 16.82 14.31 89.97
N LEU A 395 17.12 13.08 89.55
CA LEU A 395 17.84 12.11 90.39
C LEU A 395 19.26 12.57 90.73
N GLN A 396 19.97 13.20 89.80
CA GLN A 396 21.31 13.77 90.05
C GLN A 396 21.26 14.94 91.05
N ALA A 397 20.25 15.81 90.95
CA ALA A 397 20.01 16.89 91.91
C ALA A 397 19.64 16.36 93.31
N GLU A 398 18.86 15.28 93.39
CA GLU A 398 18.57 14.61 94.66
C GLU A 398 19.85 13.98 95.26
N ILE A 399 20.68 13.32 94.45
CA ILE A 399 21.97 12.77 94.89
C ILE A 399 22.90 13.89 95.39
N SER A 400 23.00 15.02 94.69
CA SER A 400 23.84 16.15 95.14
C SER A 400 23.33 16.75 96.45
N SER A 401 22.01 16.89 96.61
CA SER A 401 21.42 17.36 97.87
C SER A 401 21.71 16.41 99.05
N LEU A 402 21.64 15.09 98.83
CA LEU A 402 21.98 14.07 99.83
C LEU A 402 23.48 14.05 100.14
N LYS A 403 24.36 14.28 99.14
CA LYS A 403 25.80 14.44 99.35
C LYS A 403 26.14 15.69 100.15
N ASN A 404 25.46 16.82 99.88
CA ASN A 404 25.62 18.06 100.64
C ASN A 404 25.15 17.91 102.10
N GLN A 405 24.09 17.13 102.37
CA GLN A 405 23.66 16.78 103.73
C GLN A 405 24.71 15.96 104.49
N ILE A 406 25.47 15.10 103.81
CA ILE A 406 26.60 14.38 104.41
C ILE A 406 27.82 15.31 104.59
N GLY A 407 28.09 16.20 103.63
CA GLY A 407 29.22 17.13 103.65
C GLY A 407 29.12 18.23 104.72
N LEU A 408 27.91 18.71 105.00
CA LEU A 408 27.64 19.65 106.10
C LEU A 408 27.66 18.99 107.49
N GLY A 409 27.54 17.66 107.57
CA GLY A 409 27.72 16.89 108.81
C GLY A 409 29.17 16.52 109.14
N GLY A 410 30.13 16.96 108.32
CA GLY A 410 31.56 16.63 108.45
C GLY A 410 32.45 17.74 109.03
N ILE A 411 31.90 18.91 109.38
CA ILE A 411 32.67 20.06 109.93
C ILE A 411 32.50 20.22 111.46
N GLU A 412 31.64 19.45 112.12
CA GLU A 412 31.45 19.56 113.58
C GLU A 412 31.91 18.33 114.39
N ILE A 413 33.02 17.67 114.02
CA ILE A 413 33.60 16.57 114.83
C ILE A 413 35.13 16.71 115.00
N PHE A 414 35.58 17.90 115.43
CA PHE A 414 36.85 18.01 116.16
C PHE A 414 36.71 18.68 117.54
N SER A 415 35.49 18.94 118.01
CA SER A 415 35.22 19.61 119.29
C SER A 415 34.17 18.89 120.14
N SER A 416 34.38 17.61 120.45
CA SER A 416 33.79 16.95 121.64
C SER A 416 34.14 15.46 121.72
N ILE A 417 35.40 15.14 122.04
CA ILE A 417 35.74 13.89 122.74
C ILE A 417 36.00 14.24 124.20
N LEU A 418 34.90 14.50 124.91
CA LEU A 418 34.83 14.40 126.37
C LEU A 418 33.36 14.19 126.74
N LEU A 419 32.90 12.93 126.69
CA LEU A 419 31.90 12.33 127.59
C LEU A 419 31.38 11.01 127.00
N ARG A 420 31.67 9.92 127.71
CA ARG A 420 31.12 8.60 127.50
C ARG A 420 29.63 8.61 127.83
N ARG A 421 28.76 8.33 126.85
CA ARG A 421 27.54 7.51 127.02
C ARG A 421 26.90 7.15 125.67
N SER A 422 26.79 5.85 125.42
CA SER A 422 26.03 5.16 124.35
C SER A 422 26.57 5.24 122.90
N LEU A 423 27.39 4.25 122.53
CA LEU A 423 28.01 4.08 121.21
C LEU A 423 27.17 3.28 120.17
N ARG A 424 25.87 3.04 120.40
CA ARG A 424 25.08 2.08 119.57
C ARG A 424 23.99 2.67 118.66
N ARG A 425 23.80 4.00 118.57
CA ARG A 425 22.70 4.59 117.77
C ARG A 425 23.06 5.78 116.87
N ARG A 426 24.34 6.13 116.69
CA ARG A 426 24.75 7.29 115.86
C ARG A 426 25.62 6.96 114.64
N LEU A 427 25.89 5.69 114.36
CA LEU A 427 26.47 5.23 113.09
C LEU A 427 25.39 4.87 112.04
N THR A 428 24.13 4.66 112.46
CA THR A 428 23.03 4.18 111.60
C THR A 428 22.44 5.26 110.69
N SER A 429 22.58 6.55 111.00
CA SER A 429 22.03 7.63 110.16
C SER A 429 22.88 7.89 108.91
N VAL A 430 24.21 7.82 109.01
CA VAL A 430 25.12 8.01 107.86
C VAL A 430 25.11 6.80 106.93
N GLU A 431 25.09 5.59 107.49
CA GLU A 431 25.00 4.32 106.74
C GLU A 431 23.71 4.27 105.90
N SER A 432 22.57 4.69 106.49
CA SER A 432 21.28 4.72 105.79
C SER A 432 21.24 5.74 104.64
N ILE A 433 21.85 6.93 104.80
CA ILE A 433 21.93 7.94 103.74
C ILE A 433 22.91 7.49 102.63
N ARG A 434 24.06 6.89 102.99
CA ARG A 434 24.99 6.28 102.03
C ARG A 434 24.32 5.16 101.21
N SER A 435 23.51 4.30 101.85
CA SER A 435 22.76 3.25 101.16
C SER A 435 21.74 3.83 100.16
N LYS A 436 21.03 4.90 100.53
CA LYS A 436 20.09 5.62 99.64
C LYS A 436 20.80 6.30 98.46
N ILE A 437 21.99 6.88 98.70
CA ILE A 437 22.83 7.43 97.63
C ILE A 437 23.26 6.32 96.67
N ARG A 438 23.74 5.17 97.17
CA ARG A 438 24.15 4.04 96.34
C ARG A 438 23.02 3.53 95.44
N LEU A 439 21.82 3.35 96.01
CA LEU A 439 20.63 2.92 95.26
C LEU A 439 20.24 3.93 94.17
N LYS A 440 20.26 5.23 94.47
CA LYS A 440 19.98 6.29 93.48
C LYS A 440 21.08 6.41 92.42
N GLU A 441 22.35 6.18 92.77
CA GLU A 441 23.45 6.14 91.81
C GLU A 441 23.34 4.92 90.87
N GLU A 442 22.91 3.76 91.37
CA GLU A 442 22.59 2.59 90.56
C GLU A 442 21.39 2.83 89.64
N GLU A 443 20.32 3.47 90.13
CA GLU A 443 19.16 3.88 89.33
C GLU A 443 19.56 4.89 88.25
N SER A 444 20.39 5.89 88.59
CA SER A 444 20.93 6.88 87.64
C SER A 444 21.77 6.21 86.54
N LYS A 445 22.65 5.27 86.91
CA LYS A 445 23.41 4.46 85.95
C LYS A 445 22.49 3.63 85.03
N ARG A 446 21.40 3.06 85.56
CA ARG A 446 20.42 2.32 84.78
C ARG A 446 19.69 3.22 83.78
N ILE A 447 19.18 4.37 84.23
CA ILE A 447 18.48 5.34 83.36
C ILE A 447 19.44 5.88 82.30
N SER A 448 20.70 6.15 82.65
CA SER A 448 21.73 6.56 81.69
C SER A 448 21.96 5.51 80.60
N ARG A 449 22.03 4.22 80.96
CA ARG A 449 22.10 3.11 79.98
C ARG A 449 20.86 3.03 79.10
N GLU A 450 19.67 3.22 79.66
CA GLU A 450 18.42 3.25 78.89
C GLU A 450 18.37 4.44 77.92
N ILE A 451 18.84 5.62 78.32
CA ILE A 451 18.97 6.80 77.45
C ILE A 451 19.98 6.51 76.32
N ALA A 452 21.13 5.90 76.63
CA ALA A 452 22.11 5.51 75.63
C ALA A 452 21.52 4.54 74.59
N GLY A 453 20.78 3.52 75.06
CA GLY A 453 20.07 2.59 74.17
C GLY A 453 19.01 3.28 73.29
N LEU A 454 18.22 4.20 73.85
CA LEU A 454 17.24 4.97 73.06
C LEU A 454 17.91 5.92 72.06
N LYS A 455 19.08 6.48 72.37
CA LYS A 455 19.86 7.29 71.43
C LYS A 455 20.36 6.46 70.24
N ILE A 456 20.86 5.25 70.50
CA ILE A 456 21.25 4.31 69.44
C ILE A 456 20.04 3.98 68.55
N GLN A 457 18.90 3.63 69.15
CA GLN A 457 17.67 3.37 68.39
C GLN A 457 17.21 4.58 67.57
N LEU A 458 17.36 5.80 68.09
CA LEU A 458 17.03 7.02 67.37
C LEU A 458 17.92 7.18 66.11
N ASP A 459 19.21 6.93 66.24
CA ASP A 459 20.16 7.06 65.14
C ASP A 459 19.98 5.94 64.10
N GLU A 460 19.74 4.70 64.52
CA GLU A 460 19.36 3.59 63.63
C GLU A 460 18.11 3.94 62.81
N LEU A 461 17.08 4.48 63.47
CA LEU A 461 15.82 4.80 62.82
C LEU A 461 15.94 6.00 61.85
N ARG A 462 16.84 6.95 62.14
CA ARG A 462 17.20 8.03 61.20
C ARG A 462 17.94 7.48 59.98
N ASN A 463 18.89 6.57 60.19
CA ASN A 463 19.62 5.92 59.11
C ASN A 463 18.68 5.12 58.22
N GLU A 464 17.77 4.34 58.82
CA GLU A 464 16.75 3.59 58.08
C GLU A 464 15.83 4.51 57.25
N MET A 465 15.39 5.63 57.83
CA MET A 465 14.60 6.64 57.11
C MET A 465 15.38 7.19 55.90
N ASN A 466 16.65 7.56 56.09
CA ASN A 466 17.50 8.09 55.02
C ASN A 466 17.71 7.06 53.92
N LEU A 467 17.98 5.80 54.27
CA LEU A 467 18.08 4.69 53.32
C LEU A 467 16.78 4.51 52.54
N LYS A 468 15.62 4.60 53.20
CA LYS A 468 14.32 4.49 52.53
C LYS A 468 14.04 5.66 51.60
N ILE A 469 14.43 6.89 51.97
CA ILE A 469 14.34 8.07 51.07
C ILE A 469 15.24 7.89 49.85
N MET A 470 16.47 7.39 50.03
CA MET A 470 17.37 7.08 48.92
C MET A 470 16.79 6.00 48.01
N GLU A 471 16.17 4.97 48.58
CA GLU A 471 15.48 3.91 47.82
C GLU A 471 14.33 4.47 47.00
N VAL A 472 13.53 5.39 47.55
CA VAL A 472 12.46 6.10 46.82
C VAL A 472 13.06 6.87 45.63
N ARG A 473 14.11 7.66 45.84
CA ARG A 473 14.78 8.41 44.75
C ARG A 473 15.29 7.49 43.65
N LYS A 474 15.92 6.38 44.03
CA LYS A 474 16.43 5.39 43.08
C LYS A 474 15.31 4.72 42.29
N THR A 475 14.24 4.29 42.97
CA THR A 475 13.08 3.61 42.37
C THR A 475 12.33 4.49 41.38
N TYR A 476 12.29 5.79 41.63
CA TYR A 476 11.56 6.76 40.82
C TYR A 476 12.47 7.63 39.95
N SER A 477 13.67 7.13 39.61
CA SER A 477 14.53 7.77 38.61
C SER A 477 13.77 7.97 37.30
N ILE A 478 14.05 9.08 36.61
CA ILE A 478 13.42 9.43 35.33
C ILE A 478 13.66 8.33 34.30
N SER A 479 14.85 7.72 34.28
CA SER A 479 15.17 6.60 33.38
C SER A 479 14.27 5.39 33.59
N ASP A 480 13.93 5.09 34.85
CA ASP A 480 13.20 3.86 35.22
C ASP A 480 11.68 4.03 35.07
N LEU A 481 11.21 5.26 35.23
CA LEU A 481 9.81 5.62 35.06
C LEU A 481 9.39 5.72 33.59
N MET A 482 10.33 6.09 32.73
CA MET A 482 10.11 6.36 31.33
C MET A 482 10.16 5.06 30.52
N LYS A 483 9.13 4.84 29.70
CA LYS A 483 9.09 3.76 28.73
C LYS A 483 8.91 4.32 27.33
N THR A 484 9.67 3.77 26.39
CA THR A 484 9.44 4.02 24.97
C THR A 484 8.41 3.02 24.47
N ILE A 485 7.33 3.53 23.89
CA ILE A 485 6.28 2.73 23.26
C ILE A 485 6.39 2.98 21.75
N THR A 486 6.74 1.94 21.01
CA THR A 486 6.74 1.98 19.54
C THR A 486 5.36 1.58 19.04
N ILE A 487 4.74 2.49 18.29
CA ILE A 487 3.42 2.32 17.72
C ILE A 487 3.59 2.13 16.21
N LYS A 488 2.99 1.05 15.73
CA LYS A 488 2.92 0.70 14.31
C LYS A 488 1.46 0.74 13.86
N PRO A 489 1.19 1.23 12.65
CA PRO A 489 -0.17 1.26 12.12
C PRO A 489 -0.65 -0.15 11.82
N LYS A 490 -1.96 -0.34 11.92
CA LYS A 490 -2.66 -1.54 11.45
C LYS A 490 -3.13 -1.29 10.02
N TYR A 491 -3.55 -2.35 9.31
CA TYR A 491 -4.05 -2.19 7.94
C TYR A 491 -5.27 -1.27 7.82
N LYS A 492 -6.09 -1.18 8.87
CA LYS A 492 -7.24 -0.28 8.93
C LYS A 492 -6.85 1.20 9.07
N ASP A 493 -5.64 1.47 9.54
CA ASP A 493 -5.10 2.81 9.77
C ASP A 493 -4.38 3.33 8.51
N ILE A 494 -4.39 2.55 7.41
CA ILE A 494 -3.68 2.84 6.16
C ILE A 494 -4.66 2.85 5.00
N GLU A 495 -4.88 4.02 4.45
CA GLU A 495 -5.59 4.23 3.21
C GLU A 495 -4.59 4.38 2.05
N VAL A 496 -4.89 3.77 0.91
CA VAL A 496 -4.07 3.93 -0.31
C VAL A 496 -4.98 4.47 -1.37
N SER A 497 -4.60 5.63 -1.91
CA SER A 497 -5.31 6.30 -2.99
C SER A 497 -5.17 5.50 -4.28
N THR A 498 -6.04 5.80 -5.25
CA THR A 498 -5.96 5.20 -6.58
C THR A 498 -4.57 5.44 -7.19
N PRO A 499 -3.87 4.39 -7.66
CA PRO A 499 -2.57 4.54 -8.30
C PRO A 499 -2.62 5.48 -9.51
N ILE A 500 -1.57 6.28 -9.68
CA ILE A 500 -1.43 7.23 -10.79
C ILE A 500 -0.29 6.78 -11.69
N LEU A 501 -0.55 6.59 -12.98
CA LEU A 501 0.49 6.53 -14.01
C LEU A 501 0.80 7.96 -14.46
N LEU A 502 1.95 8.48 -14.01
CA LEU A 502 2.43 9.82 -14.32
C LEU A 502 3.42 9.77 -15.48
N TRP A 503 3.17 10.56 -16.51
CA TRP A 503 4.04 10.70 -17.67
C TRP A 503 4.92 11.94 -17.55
N ILE A 504 6.24 11.73 -17.48
CA ILE A 504 7.23 12.79 -17.28
C ILE A 504 7.86 13.16 -18.63
N PRO A 505 7.83 14.43 -19.06
CA PRO A 505 8.42 14.86 -20.33
C PRO A 505 9.95 14.95 -20.21
N LEU A 506 10.65 14.09 -20.93
CA LEU A 506 12.11 14.01 -20.95
C LEU A 506 12.65 14.15 -22.38
N ILE A 507 13.91 14.60 -22.48
CA ILE A 507 14.76 14.33 -23.63
C ILE A 507 15.63 13.13 -23.28
N VAL A 508 15.56 12.09 -24.11
CA VAL A 508 16.41 10.90 -24.00
C VAL A 508 17.37 10.79 -25.17
N ARG A 509 18.48 10.09 -24.95
CA ARG A 509 19.40 9.73 -26.04
C ARG A 509 18.71 8.75 -26.96
N LYS A 510 18.78 9.00 -28.28
CA LYS A 510 18.16 8.11 -29.27
C LYS A 510 18.58 6.66 -29.06
N ASN A 511 19.87 6.37 -28.92
CA ASN A 511 20.40 4.99 -28.97
C ASN A 511 19.95 4.04 -27.85
N ASP A 512 19.90 4.51 -26.60
CA ASP A 512 19.71 3.67 -25.40
C ASP A 512 18.53 4.13 -24.52
N LEU A 513 17.84 5.21 -24.91
CA LEU A 513 16.76 5.84 -24.15
C LEU A 513 17.14 6.29 -22.74
N LYS A 514 18.44 6.49 -22.47
CA LYS A 514 18.87 7.11 -21.22
C LYS A 514 18.44 8.58 -21.18
N PRO A 515 17.92 9.07 -20.05
CA PRO A 515 17.51 10.46 -19.89
C PRO A 515 18.71 11.39 -20.00
N ILE A 516 18.53 12.50 -20.72
CA ILE A 516 19.50 13.58 -20.87
C ILE A 516 19.02 14.83 -20.15
N LYS A 517 17.73 15.18 -20.31
CA LYS A 517 17.16 16.39 -19.73
C LYS A 517 15.71 16.17 -19.31
N ASN A 518 15.32 16.70 -18.16
CA ASN A 518 13.94 16.76 -17.72
C ASN A 518 13.33 18.10 -18.18
N LEU A 519 12.26 18.04 -18.97
CA LEU A 519 11.61 19.22 -19.53
C LEU A 519 10.53 19.81 -18.62
N PHE A 520 10.23 19.15 -17.50
CA PHE A 520 9.42 19.69 -16.42
C PHE A 520 10.28 20.50 -15.44
N THR A 521 11.40 19.94 -14.96
CA THR A 521 12.27 20.62 -13.96
C THR A 521 13.40 21.45 -14.57
N GLY A 522 13.74 21.22 -15.84
CA GLY A 522 14.91 21.82 -16.50
C GLY A 522 16.25 21.14 -16.14
N GLY A 523 16.23 20.15 -15.24
CA GLY A 523 17.41 19.41 -14.79
C GLY A 523 18.06 18.59 -15.91
N SER A 524 19.38 18.51 -15.90
CA SER A 524 20.16 17.72 -16.87
C SER A 524 20.81 16.53 -16.17
N PHE A 525 20.71 15.35 -16.75
CA PHE A 525 21.28 14.12 -16.21
C PHE A 525 22.69 13.95 -16.78
N SER A 526 23.69 13.89 -15.91
CA SER A 526 25.09 13.72 -16.29
C SER A 526 25.30 12.36 -16.98
N GLN A 527 26.14 12.37 -18.02
CA GLN A 527 26.59 11.15 -18.69
C GLN A 527 27.42 10.33 -17.69
N VAL A 528 26.79 9.39 -16.99
CA VAL A 528 27.54 8.31 -16.35
C VAL A 528 27.98 7.38 -17.48
N SER A 529 29.29 7.40 -17.69
CA SER A 529 30.11 6.68 -18.67
C SER A 529 29.66 5.25 -18.92
#